data_AF-A0A126Z666-F1
#
_entry.id   AF-A0A126Z666-F1
#
_cell.length_a   1.000
_cell.length_b   1.000
_cell.length_c   1.000
_cell.angle_alpha   90.00
_cell.angle_beta   90.00
_cell.angle_gamma   90.00
#
_symmetry.space_group_name_H-M   'P 1'
#
loop_
_entity.id
_entity.type
_entity.pdbx_description
1 polymer ?
#
loop_
_entity_poly.entity_id
_entity_poly.type
_entity_poly.pdbx_seq_one_letter_code
_entity_poly.pdbx_strand_id
1 'polypeptide(L)'
;MKEFRDDIRRRAEGFGRDPDEIKVFFVILPLIADTIGHAQEMSEAWNARGGTNFEISMSHVEATQEIDRSQFDLDQQLPTGVSTNGHQSTLENTKGAWGDRTIREAASGGRTSSVPLIGMAESVADEMEAIMAEVGGDSFLIHNQSLSRTYTASIIDDLAPALKHQLLRDSQRDMG
;
A
#
# COMPACT_ATOMS: atom_id res chain seq x y z
N MET A 1 -8.02 1.17 9.19
CA MET A 1 -7.66 -0.26 9.06
C MET A 1 -8.58 -1.17 9.87
N LYS A 2 -8.68 -0.98 11.20
CA LYS A 2 -9.57 -1.76 12.08
C LYS A 2 -11.04 -1.73 11.66
N GLU A 3 -11.63 -0.54 11.51
CA GLU A 3 -13.02 -0.38 11.07
C GLU A 3 -13.32 -1.10 9.74
N PHE A 4 -12.37 -1.04 8.79
CA PHE A 4 -12.50 -1.75 7.52
C PHE A 4 -12.53 -3.26 7.71
N ARG A 5 -11.62 -3.80 8.53
CA ARG A 5 -11.62 -5.23 8.86
C ARG A 5 -12.90 -5.65 9.57
N ASP A 6 -13.35 -4.88 10.54
CA ASP A 6 -14.57 -5.15 11.31
C ASP A 6 -15.81 -5.12 10.39
N ASP A 7 -15.86 -4.21 9.42
CA ASP A 7 -16.92 -4.17 8.40
C ASP A 7 -16.93 -5.44 7.53
N ILE A 8 -15.75 -5.89 7.06
CA ILE A 8 -15.63 -7.14 6.28
C ILE A 8 -16.10 -8.35 7.09
N ARG A 9 -15.68 -8.46 8.36
CA ARG A 9 -16.09 -9.55 9.26
C ARG A 9 -17.59 -9.56 9.50
N ARG A 10 -18.17 -8.40 9.82
CA ARG A 10 -19.62 -8.23 10.00
C ARG A 10 -20.40 -8.64 8.76
N ARG A 11 -19.90 -8.32 7.56
CA ARG A 11 -20.52 -8.76 6.29
C ARG A 11 -20.41 -10.27 6.13
N ALA A 12 -19.26 -10.87 6.44
CA ALA A 12 -19.05 -12.32 6.37
C ALA A 12 -20.09 -13.07 7.20
N GLU A 13 -20.26 -12.66 8.46
CA GLU A 13 -21.27 -13.21 9.37
C GLU A 13 -22.69 -13.01 8.81
N GLY A 14 -22.98 -11.83 8.26
CA GLY A 14 -24.26 -11.53 7.62
C GLY A 14 -24.60 -12.42 6.42
N PHE A 15 -23.58 -13.01 5.77
CA PHE A 15 -23.74 -14.02 4.71
C PHE A 15 -23.60 -15.46 5.21
N GLY A 16 -23.56 -15.69 6.52
CA GLY A 16 -23.44 -17.02 7.12
C GLY A 16 -22.06 -17.67 6.94
N ARG A 17 -21.02 -16.87 6.69
CA ARG A 17 -19.63 -17.34 6.60
C ARG A 17 -18.91 -17.11 7.92
N ASP A 18 -17.96 -18.00 8.22
CA ASP A 18 -17.02 -17.78 9.32
C ASP A 18 -16.09 -16.60 8.96
N PRO A 19 -16.09 -15.51 9.75
CA PRO A 19 -15.23 -14.35 9.49
C PRO A 19 -13.74 -14.66 9.58
N ASP A 20 -13.31 -15.74 10.24
CA ASP A 20 -11.91 -16.12 10.38
C ASP A 20 -11.34 -16.83 9.13
N GLU A 21 -12.22 -17.32 8.24
CA GLU A 21 -11.86 -17.83 6.92
C GLU A 21 -11.55 -16.72 5.90
N ILE A 22 -11.90 -15.46 6.19
CA ILE A 22 -11.68 -14.33 5.31
C ILE A 22 -10.46 -13.54 5.77
N LYS A 23 -9.37 -13.66 5.01
CA LYS A 23 -8.11 -12.98 5.29
C LYS A 23 -8.10 -11.56 4.72
N VAL A 24 -7.78 -10.57 5.56
CA VAL A 24 -7.64 -9.18 5.15
C VAL A 24 -6.17 -8.77 5.20
N PHE A 25 -5.63 -8.43 4.02
CA PHE A 25 -4.26 -7.96 3.86
C PHE A 25 -4.24 -6.47 3.57
N PHE A 26 -3.39 -5.73 4.28
CA PHE A 26 -3.22 -4.30 4.04
C PHE A 26 -2.01 -4.03 3.14
N VAL A 27 -2.20 -3.22 2.11
CA VAL A 27 -1.14 -2.89 1.15
C VAL A 27 -0.13 -1.95 1.80
N ILE A 28 1.15 -2.32 1.80
CA ILE A 28 2.24 -1.52 2.38
C ILE A 28 3.44 -1.45 1.45
N LEU A 29 4.27 -0.44 1.66
CA LEU A 29 5.55 -0.28 0.98
C LEU A 29 6.65 0.11 1.98
N PRO A 30 7.21 -0.86 2.72
CA PRO A 30 8.28 -0.59 3.69
C PRO A 30 9.52 0.00 3.01
N LEU A 31 10.12 1.00 3.64
CA LEU A 31 11.40 1.57 3.27
C LEU A 31 12.39 1.29 4.39
N ILE A 32 13.30 0.36 4.11
CA ILE A 32 14.27 -0.16 5.08
C ILE A 32 15.65 0.39 4.75
N ALA A 33 16.33 0.90 5.77
CA ALA A 33 17.72 1.33 5.69
C ALA A 33 18.43 1.12 7.02
N ASP A 34 19.77 1.16 7.00
CA ASP A 34 20.62 0.97 8.19
C ASP A 34 20.40 2.04 9.27
N THR A 35 19.86 3.21 8.91
CA THR A 35 19.55 4.29 9.84
C THR A 35 18.22 4.95 9.48
N ILE A 36 17.58 5.55 10.48
CA ILE A 36 16.35 6.34 10.29
C ILE A 36 16.59 7.50 9.32
N GLY A 37 17.74 8.19 9.43
CA GLY A 37 18.09 9.30 8.54
C GLY A 37 18.18 8.86 7.08
N HIS A 38 18.86 7.74 6.81
CA HIS A 38 18.94 7.22 5.44
C HIS A 38 17.56 6.77 4.91
N ALA A 39 16.71 6.15 5.75
CA ALA A 39 15.35 5.78 5.33
C ALA A 39 14.50 7.02 4.98
N GLN A 40 14.65 8.11 5.74
CA GLN A 40 14.00 9.39 5.46
C GLN A 40 14.52 10.00 4.16
N GLU A 41 15.84 10.03 3.95
CA GLU A 41 16.46 10.50 2.71
C GLU A 41 15.97 9.70 1.50
N MET A 42 15.82 8.37 1.62
CA MET A 42 15.25 7.54 0.56
C MET A 42 13.80 7.91 0.23
N SER A 43 12.99 8.20 1.25
CA SER A 43 11.60 8.65 1.09
C SER A 43 11.54 10.03 0.41
N GLU A 44 12.35 10.98 0.87
CA GLU A 44 12.46 12.33 0.32
C GLU A 44 12.97 12.31 -1.13
N ALA A 45 14.00 11.53 -1.41
CA ALA A 45 14.55 11.36 -2.75
C ALA A 45 13.54 10.72 -3.71
N TRP A 46 12.65 9.86 -3.22
CA TRP A 46 11.53 9.35 -4.01
C TRP A 46 10.50 10.46 -4.27
N ASN A 47 10.05 11.18 -3.23
CA ASN A 47 9.08 12.26 -3.37
C ASN A 47 9.56 13.41 -4.27
N ALA A 48 10.87 13.67 -4.30
CA ALA A 48 11.48 14.68 -5.15
C ALA A 48 11.44 14.34 -6.66
N ARG A 49 11.17 13.08 -7.04
CA ARG A 49 11.11 12.62 -8.44
C ARG A 49 9.71 12.81 -9.06
N GLY A 50 9.06 13.95 -8.79
CA GLY A 50 7.67 14.19 -9.15
C GLY A 50 7.29 13.82 -10.59
N GLY A 51 8.15 14.12 -11.57
CA GLY A 51 7.91 13.75 -12.98
C GLY A 51 7.91 12.24 -13.25
N THR A 52 8.92 11.51 -12.77
CA THR A 52 8.96 10.04 -12.90
C THR A 52 7.85 9.37 -12.08
N ASN A 53 7.55 9.91 -10.90
CA ASN A 53 6.47 9.41 -10.05
C ASN A 53 5.11 9.58 -10.73
N PHE A 54 4.89 10.72 -11.40
CA PHE A 54 3.70 10.97 -12.19
C PHE A 54 3.51 9.90 -13.26
N GLU A 55 4.53 9.61 -14.06
CA GLU A 55 4.42 8.60 -15.13
C GLU A 55 4.11 7.20 -14.58
N ILE A 56 4.79 6.79 -13.50
CA ILE A 56 4.58 5.48 -12.86
C ILE A 56 3.17 5.39 -12.26
N SER A 57 2.78 6.40 -11.48
CA SER A 57 1.50 6.46 -10.79
C SER A 57 0.34 6.54 -11.79
N MET A 58 0.46 7.37 -12.83
CA MET A 58 -0.58 7.51 -13.85
C MET A 58 -0.76 6.21 -14.62
N SER A 59 0.32 5.58 -15.06
CA SER A 59 0.25 4.29 -15.77
C SER A 59 -0.48 3.23 -14.95
N HIS A 60 -0.26 3.21 -13.63
CA HIS A 60 -0.96 2.29 -12.75
C HIS A 60 -2.44 2.62 -12.59
N VAL A 61 -2.77 3.89 -12.35
CA VAL A 61 -4.16 4.34 -12.13
C VAL A 61 -4.99 4.15 -13.40
N GLU A 62 -4.45 4.45 -14.57
CA GLU A 62 -5.12 4.19 -15.84
C GLU A 62 -5.36 2.70 -16.05
N ALA A 63 -4.34 1.86 -15.82
CA ALA A 63 -4.48 0.41 -15.97
C ALA A 63 -5.47 -0.21 -14.98
N THR A 64 -5.58 0.33 -13.77
CA THR A 64 -6.51 -0.18 -12.74
C THR A 64 -7.90 0.42 -12.83
N GLN A 65 -8.12 1.53 -13.53
CA GLN A 65 -9.45 2.14 -13.65
C GLN A 65 -10.03 2.03 -15.04
N GLU A 66 -9.21 1.65 -16.03
CA GLU A 66 -9.55 1.58 -17.45
C GLU A 66 -10.03 2.94 -17.99
N ILE A 67 -9.45 4.03 -17.46
CA ILE A 67 -9.76 5.40 -17.84
C ILE A 67 -8.52 5.98 -18.52
N ASP A 68 -8.66 6.35 -19.79
CA ASP A 68 -7.64 7.10 -20.52
C ASP A 68 -7.57 8.54 -19.99
N ARG A 69 -6.51 8.89 -19.26
CA ARG A 69 -6.36 10.21 -18.63
C ARG A 69 -5.71 11.22 -19.57
N SER A 70 -5.24 10.81 -20.75
CA SER A 70 -4.73 11.74 -21.78
C SER A 70 -5.82 12.70 -22.30
N GLN A 71 -7.09 12.39 -22.04
CA GLN A 71 -8.25 13.20 -22.42
C GLN A 71 -8.56 14.34 -21.45
N PHE A 72 -7.88 14.40 -20.29
CA PHE A 72 -8.08 15.43 -19.27
C PHE A 72 -6.95 16.45 -19.25
N ASP A 73 -7.28 17.67 -18.83
CA ASP A 73 -6.27 18.66 -18.48
C ASP A 73 -5.63 18.27 -17.14
N LEU A 74 -4.35 17.91 -17.17
CA LEU A 74 -3.61 17.44 -16.01
C LEU A 74 -3.44 18.52 -14.93
N ASP A 75 -3.54 19.78 -15.31
CA ASP A 75 -3.41 20.94 -14.41
C ASP A 75 -4.78 21.38 -13.85
N GLN A 76 -5.81 20.53 -14.01
CA GLN A 76 -7.14 20.66 -13.41
C GLN A 76 -7.43 19.50 -12.46
N GLN A 77 -8.50 19.64 -11.67
CA GLN A 77 -9.03 18.55 -10.84
C GLN A 77 -9.64 17.44 -11.70
N LEU A 78 -9.69 16.22 -11.15
CA LEU A 78 -10.39 15.12 -11.80
C LEU A 78 -11.90 15.44 -11.88
N PRO A 79 -12.54 15.38 -13.06
CA PRO A 79 -13.95 15.71 -13.17
C PRO A 79 -14.84 14.80 -12.29
N THR A 80 -15.83 15.38 -11.63
CA THR A 80 -16.71 14.64 -10.69
C THR A 80 -17.53 13.55 -11.37
N GLY A 81 -17.86 13.72 -12.66
CA GLY A 81 -18.63 12.77 -13.47
C GLY A 81 -17.84 11.58 -14.02
N VAL A 82 -16.53 11.47 -13.72
CA VAL A 82 -15.73 10.32 -14.15
C VAL A 82 -16.26 9.04 -13.50
N SER A 83 -16.42 7.99 -14.31
CA SER A 83 -16.92 6.68 -13.89
C SER A 83 -16.18 5.56 -14.62
N THR A 84 -16.26 4.34 -14.08
CA THR A 84 -15.72 3.11 -14.65
C THR A 84 -16.71 1.97 -14.41
N ASN A 85 -16.65 0.93 -15.25
CA ASN A 85 -17.61 -0.19 -15.21
C ASN A 85 -17.30 -1.18 -14.08
N GLY A 86 -16.02 -1.52 -13.87
CA GLY A 86 -15.60 -2.58 -12.92
C GLY A 86 -14.93 -2.07 -11.65
N HIS A 87 -14.31 -0.89 -11.69
CA HIS A 87 -13.38 -0.41 -10.65
C HIS A 87 -13.91 0.78 -9.86
N GLN A 88 -15.23 0.82 -9.61
CA GLN A 88 -15.91 1.97 -9.01
C GLN A 88 -15.38 2.29 -7.61
N SER A 89 -15.19 1.30 -6.75
CA SER A 89 -14.63 1.52 -5.40
C SER A 89 -13.20 2.05 -5.44
N THR A 90 -12.37 1.57 -6.38
CA THR A 90 -11.00 2.07 -6.58
C THR A 90 -11.02 3.51 -7.05
N LEU A 91 -11.91 3.86 -7.99
CA LEU A 91 -12.08 5.22 -8.48
C LEU A 91 -12.54 6.17 -7.36
N GLU A 92 -13.51 5.78 -6.54
CA GLU A 92 -13.96 6.60 -5.40
C GLU A 92 -12.86 6.78 -4.35
N ASN A 93 -12.08 5.74 -4.04
CA ASN A 93 -10.91 5.87 -3.18
C ASN A 93 -9.87 6.83 -3.76
N THR A 94 -9.64 6.79 -5.07
CA THR A 94 -8.73 7.73 -5.76
C THR A 94 -9.28 9.16 -5.69
N LYS A 95 -10.57 9.39 -5.95
CA LYS A 95 -11.20 10.71 -5.83
C LYS A 95 -11.05 11.26 -4.41
N GLY A 96 -11.33 10.46 -3.40
CA GLY A 96 -11.17 10.83 -2.00
C GLY A 96 -9.71 11.14 -1.62
N ALA A 97 -8.76 10.31 -2.09
CA ALA A 97 -7.34 10.52 -1.83
C ALA A 97 -6.80 11.76 -2.55
N TRP A 98 -7.22 12.02 -3.78
CA TRP A 98 -6.75 13.13 -4.59
C TRP A 98 -7.33 14.46 -4.11
N GLY A 99 -8.60 14.45 -3.70
CA GLY A 99 -9.30 15.62 -3.18
C GLY A 99 -9.31 16.75 -4.20
N ASP A 100 -8.99 17.96 -3.75
CA ASP A 100 -9.01 19.18 -4.56
C ASP A 100 -7.72 19.44 -5.37
N ARG A 101 -6.76 18.50 -5.34
CA ARG A 101 -5.50 18.64 -6.07
C ARG A 101 -5.70 18.49 -7.57
N THR A 102 -4.80 19.07 -8.35
CA THR A 102 -4.74 18.79 -9.79
C THR A 102 -4.37 17.32 -10.02
N ILE A 103 -4.77 16.76 -11.17
CA ILE A 103 -4.40 15.40 -11.56
C ILE A 103 -2.87 15.23 -11.52
N ARG A 104 -2.12 16.25 -11.98
CA ARG A 104 -0.65 16.25 -11.95
C ARG A 104 -0.11 16.17 -10.53
N GLU A 105 -0.54 17.05 -9.63
CA GLU A 105 -0.05 17.07 -8.24
C GLU A 105 -0.42 15.79 -7.50
N ALA A 106 -1.65 15.30 -7.69
CA ALA A 106 -2.15 14.13 -7.02
C ALA A 106 -1.44 12.84 -7.47
N ALA A 107 -1.18 12.70 -8.78
CA ALA A 107 -0.45 11.54 -9.31
C ALA A 107 1.07 11.64 -9.12
N SER A 108 1.64 12.84 -9.02
CA SER A 108 3.07 13.04 -8.74
C SER A 108 3.44 12.73 -7.29
N GLY A 109 2.45 12.76 -6.40
CA GLY A 109 2.64 12.65 -4.95
C GLY A 109 2.24 11.27 -4.40
N GLY A 110 3.14 10.71 -3.60
CA GLY A 110 2.81 9.62 -2.67
C GLY A 110 2.86 8.21 -3.24
N ARG A 111 3.22 7.28 -2.38
CA ARG A 111 3.20 5.83 -2.63
C ARG A 111 1.86 5.25 -2.20
N THR A 112 1.37 4.25 -2.93
CA THR A 112 0.23 3.44 -2.46
C THR A 112 0.67 2.63 -1.24
N SER A 113 0.35 3.11 -0.04
CA SER A 113 0.59 2.43 1.23
C SER A 113 -0.51 2.76 2.23
N SER A 114 -0.93 1.77 3.01
CA SER A 114 -1.97 1.93 4.04
C SER A 114 -1.45 2.69 5.27
N VAL A 115 -0.14 2.67 5.49
CA VAL A 115 0.56 3.26 6.64
C VAL A 115 2.02 3.54 6.25
N PRO A 116 2.64 4.64 6.72
CA PRO A 116 4.06 4.88 6.49
C PRO A 116 4.90 3.87 7.30
N LEU A 117 5.75 3.11 6.64
CA LEU A 117 6.70 2.18 7.27
C LEU A 117 8.09 2.53 6.77
N ILE A 118 8.76 3.44 7.46
CA ILE A 118 10.03 4.04 7.01
C ILE A 118 11.01 4.02 8.18
N GLY A 119 12.09 3.26 8.08
CA GLY A 119 13.08 3.20 9.14
C GLY A 119 14.04 2.02 9.03
N MET A 120 14.55 1.62 10.20
CA MET A 120 15.36 0.41 10.33
C MET A 120 14.46 -0.82 10.40
N ALA A 121 15.00 -1.97 10.03
CA ALA A 121 14.25 -3.24 10.00
C ALA A 121 13.52 -3.52 11.33
N GLU A 122 14.22 -3.40 12.47
CA GLU A 122 13.63 -3.61 13.80
C GLU A 122 12.48 -2.65 14.10
N SER A 123 12.68 -1.34 13.87
CA SER A 123 11.64 -0.34 14.12
C SER A 123 10.40 -0.55 13.26
N VAL A 124 10.58 -0.93 11.99
CA VAL A 124 9.47 -1.20 11.07
C VAL A 124 8.77 -2.49 11.43
N ALA A 125 9.51 -3.53 11.85
CA ALA A 125 8.92 -4.78 12.32
C ALA A 125 8.06 -4.56 13.60
N ASP A 126 8.57 -3.82 14.58
CA ASP A 126 7.82 -3.49 15.80
C ASP A 126 6.55 -2.68 15.48
N GLU A 127 6.61 -1.74 14.54
CA GLU A 127 5.44 -0.98 14.09
C GLU A 127 4.42 -1.88 13.38
N MET A 128 4.87 -2.76 12.48
CA MET A 128 4.01 -3.74 11.80
C MET A 128 3.28 -4.66 12.80
N GLU A 129 3.97 -5.09 13.86
CA GLU A 129 3.38 -5.90 14.92
C GLU A 129 2.37 -5.12 15.77
N ALA A 130 2.70 -3.89 16.17
CA ALA A 130 1.79 -3.04 16.92
C ALA A 130 0.49 -2.79 16.14
N ILE A 131 0.60 -2.55 14.83
CA ILE A 131 -0.55 -2.39 13.94
C ILE A 131 -1.38 -3.67 13.90
N MET A 132 -0.77 -4.84 13.75
CA MET A 132 -1.49 -6.11 13.69
C MET A 132 -2.15 -6.47 15.02
N ALA A 133 -1.52 -6.17 16.15
CA ALA A 133 -2.10 -6.34 17.48
C ALA A 133 -3.36 -5.46 17.67
N GLU A 134 -3.35 -4.22 17.19
CA GLU A 134 -4.49 -3.30 17.32
C GLU A 134 -5.63 -3.62 16.34
N VAL A 135 -5.27 -3.96 15.09
CA VAL A 135 -6.23 -4.21 14.01
C VAL A 135 -6.80 -5.63 14.07
N GLY A 136 -6.07 -6.59 14.63
CA GLY A 136 -6.37 -8.02 14.56
C GLY A 136 -6.23 -8.60 13.15
N GLY A 137 -5.46 -7.96 12.27
CA GLY A 137 -5.35 -8.28 10.85
C GLY A 137 -4.57 -9.57 10.56
N ASP A 138 -4.73 -10.09 9.34
CA ASP A 138 -4.19 -11.41 8.97
C ASP A 138 -2.77 -11.35 8.40
N SER A 139 -2.40 -10.27 7.69
CA SER A 139 -1.02 -9.90 7.35
C SER A 139 -1.00 -8.60 6.53
N PHE A 140 0.12 -8.35 5.87
CA PHE A 140 0.33 -7.26 4.94
C PHE A 140 0.60 -7.78 3.51
N LEU A 141 0.26 -6.97 2.51
CA LEU A 141 0.65 -7.18 1.12
C LEU A 141 1.73 -6.15 0.76
N ILE A 142 2.97 -6.60 0.57
CA ILE A 142 4.08 -5.72 0.17
C ILE A 142 3.93 -5.38 -1.32
N HIS A 143 3.77 -4.10 -1.61
CA HIS A 143 3.61 -3.57 -2.95
C HIS A 143 4.71 -2.57 -3.24
N ASN A 144 5.46 -2.79 -4.32
CA ASN A 144 6.40 -1.80 -4.84
C ASN A 144 6.30 -1.74 -6.37
N GLN A 145 6.24 -0.53 -6.91
CA GLN A 145 6.28 -0.30 -8.36
C GLN A 145 7.72 -0.01 -8.77
N SER A 146 8.26 -0.87 -9.63
CA SER A 146 9.70 -1.06 -9.88
C SER A 146 10.39 -1.80 -8.74
N LEU A 147 10.28 -3.12 -8.77
CA LEU A 147 11.10 -4.00 -7.94
C LEU A 147 12.56 -3.92 -8.40
N SER A 148 13.45 -3.64 -7.45
CA SER A 148 14.89 -3.70 -7.66
C SER A 148 15.49 -4.79 -6.78
N ARG A 149 16.63 -5.36 -7.20
CA ARG A 149 17.34 -6.35 -6.38
C ARG A 149 17.67 -5.80 -4.98
N THR A 150 18.03 -4.52 -4.90
CA THR A 150 18.32 -3.83 -3.63
C THR A 150 17.10 -3.76 -2.74
N TYR A 151 15.93 -3.38 -3.28
CA TYR A 151 14.70 -3.35 -2.52
C TYR A 151 14.27 -4.75 -2.07
N THR A 152 14.37 -5.74 -2.96
CA THR A 152 14.05 -7.13 -2.61
C THR A 152 14.96 -7.63 -1.49
N ALA A 153 16.26 -7.35 -1.56
CA ALA A 153 17.20 -7.69 -0.49
C ALA A 153 16.83 -7.00 0.82
N SER A 154 16.47 -5.71 0.81
CA SER A 154 16.09 -5.02 2.05
C SER A 154 14.84 -5.59 2.72
N ILE A 155 13.94 -6.20 1.94
CA ILE A 155 12.78 -6.90 2.50
C ILE A 155 13.15 -8.30 3.01
N ILE A 156 13.90 -9.08 2.22
CA ILE A 156 14.17 -10.49 2.53
C ILE A 156 15.29 -10.67 3.55
N ASP A 157 16.36 -9.89 3.43
CA ASP A 157 17.59 -10.05 4.21
C ASP A 157 17.56 -9.20 5.48
N ASP A 158 16.84 -8.06 5.47
CA ASP A 158 16.79 -7.16 6.64
C ASP A 158 15.44 -7.23 7.37
N LEU A 159 14.32 -6.92 6.69
CA LEU A 159 13.01 -6.86 7.36
C LEU A 159 12.48 -8.23 7.77
N ALA A 160 12.53 -9.23 6.89
CA ALA A 160 11.96 -10.53 7.19
C ALA A 160 12.57 -11.17 8.45
N PRO A 161 13.90 -11.21 8.65
CA PRO A 161 14.48 -11.74 9.89
C PRO A 161 14.11 -10.97 11.15
N ALA A 162 13.74 -9.68 11.03
CA ALA A 162 13.31 -8.85 12.15
C ALA A 162 11.84 -9.09 12.56
N LEU A 163 11.01 -9.64 11.69
CA LEU A 163 9.60 -9.95 11.98
C LEU A 163 9.48 -11.16 12.91
N LYS A 164 8.67 -11.06 13.97
CA LYS A 164 8.39 -12.22 14.85
C LYS A 164 7.43 -13.20 14.17
N HIS A 165 7.37 -14.43 14.72
CA HIS A 165 6.60 -15.57 14.18
C HIS A 165 5.12 -15.31 13.87
N GLN A 166 4.48 -14.24 14.39
CA GLN A 166 3.08 -13.96 14.11
C GLN A 166 2.86 -13.32 12.72
N LEU A 167 3.89 -12.75 12.10
CA LEU A 167 3.82 -12.13 10.77
C LEU A 167 4.49 -12.95 9.66
N LEU A 168 5.19 -14.02 10.02
CA LEU A 168 5.86 -14.93 9.10
C LEU A 168 5.37 -16.36 9.30
N ARG A 169 4.97 -17.01 8.20
CA ARG A 169 4.71 -18.44 8.20
C ARG A 169 6.02 -19.18 7.89
N ASP A 170 6.53 -19.95 8.84
CA ASP A 170 7.65 -20.87 8.61
C ASP A 170 7.22 -21.96 7.62
N SER A 171 7.67 -21.88 6.37
CA SER A 171 7.37 -22.88 5.33
C SER A 171 8.06 -24.23 5.57
N GLN A 172 8.91 -24.33 6.60
CA GLN A 172 9.65 -25.55 6.96
C GLN A 172 8.90 -26.45 7.97
N ARG A 173 7.75 -26.03 8.51
CA ARG A 173 6.99 -26.83 9.51
C ARG A 173 5.94 -27.77 8.93
N ASP A 174 5.55 -27.61 7.66
CA ASP A 174 4.48 -28.39 7.02
C ASP A 174 4.99 -29.56 6.15
N MET A 175 6.26 -29.98 6.29
CA MET A 175 6.84 -31.17 5.63
C MET A 175 7.18 -32.32 6.58
N GLY A 176 6.58 -32.34 7.78
CA GLY A 176 6.73 -33.40 8.79
C GLY A 176 5.55 -34.34 8.86
#